data_AF-A0A2N1YK00-F1
#
_entry.id   AF-A0A2N1YK00-F1
#
_cell.length_a   1.000
_cell.length_b   1.000
_cell.length_c   1.000
_cell.angle_alpha   90.00
_cell.angle_beta   90.00
_cell.angle_gamma   90.00
#
_symmetry.space_group_name_H-M   'P 1'
#
loop_
_entity.id
_entity.type
_entity.pdbx_description
1 polymer ?
#
loop_
_entity_poly.entity_id
_entity_poly.type
_entity_poly.pdbx_seq_one_letter_code
_entity_poly.pdbx_strand_id
1 'polypeptide(L)'
;MNPSDVAEDTLEALEQQAERVAAAAAALAVLKPKQSEMPFGLMYGKAITKLPDDLYIPPDALEVFLEAFEGPLDLLLYLIKRQNLDILDIPVAEITTQYMQYVELMKSLNFELAAEYLVMAAMLGEIKSRSLLPRPKTEEGDEENDPRAELIRRLQEYERFKKAAEDIDELPRLERDFWVGQAKRPDYSRERADPDVDLKELLLALKDVMHRADMFESHHVSREKLSTRERMSDVLERLRNGEFVPFF
;
A
#
# COMPACT_ATOMS: atom_id res chain seq x y z
N MET A 1 -76.20 38.27 -28.16
CA MET A 1 -74.96 37.50 -27.92
C MET A 1 -75.35 36.03 -27.92
N ASN A 2 -75.01 35.33 -28.99
CA ASN A 2 -75.42 33.94 -29.20
C ASN A 2 -74.60 32.99 -28.31
N PRO A 3 -75.22 31.95 -27.73
CA PRO A 3 -74.52 30.96 -26.90
C PRO A 3 -73.58 30.03 -27.69
N SER A 4 -73.46 30.19 -29.01
CA SER A 4 -72.52 29.45 -29.87
C SER A 4 -71.11 30.05 -29.88
N ASP A 5 -70.97 31.38 -29.79
CA ASP A 5 -69.66 32.06 -29.87
C ASP A 5 -68.84 31.85 -28.59
N VAL A 6 -69.49 31.65 -27.44
CA VAL A 6 -68.79 31.43 -26.16
C VAL A 6 -68.19 30.01 -26.09
N ALA A 7 -68.79 29.03 -26.78
CA ALA A 7 -68.27 27.67 -26.80
C ALA A 7 -67.02 27.55 -27.69
N GLU A 8 -67.01 28.21 -28.85
CA GLU A 8 -65.85 28.24 -29.76
C GLU A 8 -64.67 29.00 -29.13
N ASP A 9 -64.91 30.14 -28.49
CA ASP A 9 -63.87 30.94 -27.81
C ASP A 9 -63.28 30.19 -26.58
N THR A 10 -64.10 29.37 -25.90
CA THR A 10 -63.60 28.49 -24.83
C THR A 10 -62.82 27.27 -25.34
N LEU A 11 -63.16 26.75 -26.53
CA LEU A 11 -62.41 25.66 -27.17
C LEU A 11 -61.07 26.16 -27.71
N GLU A 12 -61.04 27.33 -28.36
CA GLU A 12 -59.78 27.98 -28.79
C GLU A 12 -58.91 28.36 -27.59
N ALA A 13 -59.48 28.83 -26.48
CA ALA A 13 -58.72 29.12 -25.26
C ALA A 13 -58.14 27.85 -24.60
N LEU A 14 -58.88 26.73 -24.64
CA LEU A 14 -58.42 25.43 -24.14
C LEU A 14 -57.36 24.79 -25.06
N GLU A 15 -57.48 24.95 -26.37
CA GLU A 15 -56.47 24.52 -27.34
C GLU A 15 -55.19 25.35 -27.23
N GLN A 16 -55.28 26.67 -27.06
CA GLN A 16 -54.12 27.52 -26.80
C GLN A 16 -53.49 27.25 -25.43
N GLN A 17 -54.27 26.89 -24.42
CA GLN A 17 -53.73 26.39 -23.14
C GLN A 17 -53.05 25.03 -23.32
N ALA A 18 -53.62 24.11 -24.09
CA ALA A 18 -53.03 22.81 -24.37
C ALA A 18 -51.71 22.93 -25.16
N GLU A 19 -51.65 23.82 -26.17
CA GLU A 19 -50.41 24.13 -26.89
C GLU A 19 -49.36 24.80 -26.00
N ARG A 20 -49.76 25.71 -25.10
CA ARG A 20 -48.84 26.33 -24.13
C ARG A 20 -48.31 25.33 -23.12
N VAL A 21 -49.14 24.40 -22.66
CA VAL A 21 -48.73 23.31 -21.75
C VAL A 21 -47.85 22.30 -22.48
N ALA A 22 -48.12 22.00 -23.76
CA ALA A 22 -47.27 21.15 -24.60
C ALA A 22 -45.92 21.81 -24.91
N ALA A 23 -45.89 23.13 -25.18
CA ALA A 23 -44.67 23.90 -25.36
C ALA A 23 -43.86 24.02 -24.07
N ALA A 24 -44.52 24.18 -22.92
CA ALA A 24 -43.86 24.16 -21.60
C ALA A 24 -43.31 22.77 -21.25
N ALA A 25 -44.03 21.70 -21.59
CA ALA A 25 -43.56 20.32 -21.44
C ALA A 25 -42.38 19.99 -22.37
N ALA A 26 -42.40 20.50 -23.60
CA ALA A 26 -41.28 20.38 -24.54
C ALA A 26 -40.05 21.19 -24.07
N ALA A 27 -40.25 22.37 -23.47
CA ALA A 27 -39.18 23.16 -22.86
C ALA A 27 -38.58 22.47 -21.62
N LEU A 28 -39.39 21.77 -20.81
CA LEU A 28 -38.91 20.96 -19.70
C LEU A 28 -38.17 19.69 -20.17
N ALA A 29 -38.56 19.09 -21.30
CA ALA A 29 -37.93 17.89 -21.86
C ALA A 29 -36.51 18.13 -22.42
N VAL A 30 -36.12 19.39 -22.66
CA VAL A 30 -34.75 19.78 -23.06
C VAL A 30 -33.78 19.71 -21.87
N LEU A 31 -34.27 19.73 -20.63
CA LEU A 31 -33.47 19.51 -19.43
C LEU A 31 -33.36 18.02 -19.09
N LYS A 32 -32.88 17.21 -20.04
CA LYS A 32 -32.33 15.90 -19.66
C LYS A 32 -31.09 16.17 -18.81
N PRO A 33 -31.02 15.72 -17.54
CA PRO A 33 -29.80 15.84 -16.77
C PRO A 33 -28.73 15.01 -17.48
N LYS A 34 -27.82 15.68 -18.19
CA LYS A 34 -26.56 15.07 -18.61
C LYS A 34 -25.79 14.84 -17.32
N GLN A 35 -25.84 13.60 -16.83
CA GLN A 35 -24.95 13.15 -15.78
C GLN A 35 -23.54 13.16 -16.37
N SER A 36 -22.86 14.29 -16.25
CA SER A 36 -21.43 14.39 -16.49
C SER A 36 -20.75 13.76 -15.29
N GLU A 37 -19.97 12.69 -15.53
CA GLU A 37 -19.10 12.09 -14.52
C GLU A 37 -18.26 13.21 -13.88
N MET A 38 -18.29 13.28 -12.54
CA MET A 38 -17.54 14.30 -11.82
C MET A 38 -16.05 14.11 -12.11
N PRO A 39 -15.31 15.18 -12.46
CA PRO A 39 -13.87 15.08 -12.67
C PRO A 39 -13.19 14.70 -11.36
N PHE A 40 -12.38 13.65 -11.38
CA PHE A 40 -11.65 13.16 -10.20
C PHE A 40 -10.49 14.10 -9.77
N GLY A 41 -10.10 15.04 -10.64
CA GLY A 41 -9.09 16.05 -10.36
C GLY A 41 -8.65 16.84 -11.62
N LEU A 42 -7.90 17.91 -11.41
CA LEU A 42 -7.22 18.68 -12.48
C LEU A 42 -5.71 18.40 -12.42
N MET A 43 -5.10 17.96 -13.53
CA MET A 43 -3.64 17.85 -13.65
C MET A 43 -3.19 18.58 -14.92
N TYR A 44 -2.31 19.58 -14.76
CA TYR A 44 -1.88 20.49 -15.83
C TYR A 44 -3.03 21.11 -16.66
N GLY A 45 -4.15 21.44 -16.01
CA GLY A 45 -5.28 22.11 -16.66
C GLY A 45 -6.12 21.24 -17.60
N LYS A 46 -5.88 19.93 -17.67
CA LYS A 46 -6.77 18.97 -18.35
C LYS A 46 -7.59 18.19 -17.31
N ALA A 47 -8.90 18.11 -17.53
CA ALA A 47 -9.81 17.36 -16.67
C ALA A 47 -9.62 15.86 -16.90
N ILE A 48 -9.29 15.11 -15.84
CA ILE A 48 -9.14 13.65 -15.91
C ILE A 48 -10.51 13.03 -15.66
N THR A 49 -11.13 12.51 -16.72
CA THR A 49 -12.48 11.91 -16.68
C THR A 49 -12.46 10.38 -16.75
N LYS A 50 -11.29 9.77 -16.96
CA LYS A 50 -11.09 8.32 -16.87
C LYS A 50 -9.82 8.06 -16.08
N LEU A 51 -9.87 7.16 -15.11
CA LEU A 51 -8.67 6.62 -14.50
C LEU A 51 -7.91 5.87 -15.62
N PRO A 52 -6.62 6.16 -15.87
CA PRO A 52 -5.82 5.34 -16.79
C PRO A 52 -5.78 3.91 -16.27
N ASP A 53 -6.04 2.92 -17.13
CA ASP A 53 -5.99 1.49 -16.76
C ASP A 53 -4.59 1.04 -16.34
N ASP A 54 -3.57 1.83 -16.68
CA ASP A 54 -2.19 1.63 -16.29
C ASP A 54 -1.72 2.88 -15.54
N LEU A 55 -1.59 2.74 -14.21
CA LEU A 55 -1.22 3.83 -13.32
C LEU A 55 0.26 4.15 -13.52
N TYR A 56 0.56 5.10 -14.40
CA TYR A 56 1.87 5.73 -14.49
C TYR A 56 2.18 6.40 -13.15
N ILE A 57 3.12 5.83 -12.40
CA ILE A 57 3.63 6.44 -11.16
C ILE A 57 4.70 7.45 -11.58
N PRO A 58 4.55 8.74 -11.24
CA PRO A 58 5.58 9.74 -11.50
C PRO A 58 6.89 9.35 -10.81
N PRO A 59 8.06 9.55 -11.45
CA PRO A 59 9.37 9.18 -10.91
C PRO A 59 9.65 9.81 -9.53
N ASP A 60 9.12 11.01 -9.26
CA ASP A 60 9.30 11.73 -8.00
C ASP A 60 8.52 11.09 -6.83
N ALA A 61 7.41 10.39 -7.11
CA ALA A 61 6.70 9.57 -6.13
C ALA A 61 7.37 8.19 -5.96
N LEU A 62 8.36 7.86 -6.78
CA LEU A 62 9.10 6.60 -6.80
C LEU A 62 10.41 6.68 -5.99
N GLU A 63 10.98 7.89 -5.85
CA GLU A 63 12.16 8.19 -5.03
C GLU A 63 11.92 7.88 -3.54
N VAL A 64 10.67 8.00 -3.06
CA VAL A 64 10.29 7.77 -1.65
C VAL A 64 10.00 6.29 -1.33
N PHE A 65 9.92 5.40 -2.34
CA PHE A 65 9.49 4.01 -2.13
C PHE A 65 10.62 2.97 -2.22
N LEU A 66 11.80 3.31 -2.75
CA LEU A 66 12.86 2.33 -2.96
C LEU A 66 13.80 2.17 -1.75
N GLU A 67 13.78 3.09 -0.79
CA GLU A 67 14.36 2.89 0.56
C GLU A 67 13.48 1.99 1.46
N ALA A 68 12.29 1.58 1.00
CA ALA A 68 11.31 0.84 1.79
C ALA A 68 11.22 -0.67 1.49
N PHE A 69 12.01 -1.18 0.53
CA PHE A 69 11.98 -2.61 0.18
C PHE A 69 13.13 -3.37 0.84
N GLU A 70 12.78 -4.46 1.52
CA GLU A 70 13.71 -5.36 2.22
C GLU A 70 14.36 -6.40 1.28
N GLY A 71 14.66 -6.01 0.04
CA GLY A 71 15.37 -6.81 -0.96
C GLY A 71 14.60 -7.13 -2.25
N PRO A 72 15.24 -7.88 -3.20
CA PRO A 72 14.71 -8.08 -4.54
C PRO A 72 13.47 -8.97 -4.60
N LEU A 73 13.31 -9.91 -3.66
CA LEU A 73 12.12 -10.76 -3.58
C LEU A 73 10.89 -9.96 -3.15
N ASP A 74 11.07 -8.96 -2.27
CA ASP A 74 9.98 -8.10 -1.82
C ASP A 74 9.47 -7.21 -2.95
N LEU A 75 10.41 -6.63 -3.71
CA LEU A 75 10.08 -5.86 -4.91
C LEU A 75 9.30 -6.71 -5.91
N LEU A 76 9.71 -7.95 -6.16
CA LEU A 76 8.99 -8.86 -7.04
C LEU A 76 7.58 -9.19 -6.52
N LEU A 77 7.46 -9.50 -5.23
CA LEU A 77 6.17 -9.78 -4.60
C LEU A 77 5.22 -8.57 -4.71
N TYR A 78 5.75 -7.36 -4.50
CA TYR A 78 5.01 -6.13 -4.71
C TYR A 78 4.52 -5.98 -6.16
N LEU A 79 5.39 -6.20 -7.16
CA LEU A 79 5.02 -6.10 -8.57
C LEU A 79 3.94 -7.12 -8.97
N ILE A 80 4.02 -8.35 -8.45
CA ILE A 80 3.02 -9.40 -8.68
C ILE A 80 1.67 -9.00 -8.09
N LYS A 81 1.66 -8.61 -6.80
CA LYS A 81 0.44 -8.21 -6.09
C LYS A 81 -0.22 -6.99 -6.73
N ARG A 82 0.57 -6.00 -7.18
CA ARG A 82 0.04 -4.79 -7.83
C ARG A 82 -0.69 -5.08 -9.14
N GLN A 83 -0.25 -6.10 -9.87
CA GLN A 83 -0.85 -6.52 -11.14
C GLN A 83 -1.99 -7.54 -10.96
N ASN A 84 -2.36 -7.88 -9.72
CA ASN A 84 -3.30 -8.95 -9.41
C ASN A 84 -2.94 -10.29 -10.09
N LEU A 85 -1.65 -10.57 -10.21
CA LEU A 85 -1.16 -11.83 -10.78
C LEU A 85 -1.06 -12.90 -9.70
N ASP A 86 -1.29 -14.15 -10.09
CA ASP A 86 -1.03 -15.31 -9.22
C ASP A 86 0.48 -15.56 -9.16
N ILE A 87 1.00 -15.82 -7.96
CA ILE A 87 2.40 -16.21 -7.73
C ILE A 87 2.72 -17.55 -8.42
N LEU A 88 1.70 -18.41 -8.59
CA LEU A 88 1.86 -19.70 -9.27
C LEU A 88 1.97 -19.57 -10.80
N ASP A 89 1.38 -18.53 -11.39
CA ASP A 89 1.39 -18.32 -12.84
C ASP A 89 1.90 -16.92 -13.20
N ILE A 90 3.22 -16.75 -13.06
CA ILE A 90 3.88 -15.47 -13.29
C ILE A 90 4.23 -15.31 -14.78
N PRO A 91 3.74 -14.25 -15.45
CA PRO A 91 4.24 -13.83 -16.77
C PRO A 91 5.63 -13.20 -16.64
N VAL A 92 6.67 -14.05 -16.60
CA VAL A 92 8.07 -13.62 -16.40
C VAL A 92 8.51 -12.54 -17.38
N ALA A 93 8.05 -12.60 -18.64
CA ALA A 93 8.45 -11.62 -19.64
C ALA A 93 8.06 -10.18 -19.26
N GLU A 94 6.89 -9.99 -18.66
CA GLU A 94 6.34 -8.69 -18.25
C GLU A 94 6.97 -8.24 -16.93
N ILE A 95 7.02 -9.12 -15.94
CA ILE A 95 7.60 -8.81 -14.62
C ILE A 95 9.08 -8.48 -14.74
N THR A 96 9.86 -9.22 -15.55
CA THR A 96 11.28 -8.92 -15.76
C THR A 96 11.47 -7.54 -16.39
N THR A 97 10.62 -7.14 -17.34
CA THR A 97 10.71 -5.81 -17.97
C THR A 97 10.46 -4.71 -16.93
N GLN A 98 9.43 -4.86 -16.11
CA GLN A 98 9.13 -3.91 -15.05
C GLN A 98 10.26 -3.87 -14.02
N TYR A 99 10.68 -5.03 -13.51
CA TYR A 99 11.79 -5.15 -12.57
C TYR A 99 13.05 -4.41 -13.05
N MET A 100 13.44 -4.60 -14.32
CA MET A 100 14.59 -3.89 -14.90
C MET A 100 14.40 -2.37 -14.95
N GLN A 101 13.19 -1.87 -15.17
CA GLN A 101 12.90 -0.43 -15.11
C GLN A 101 13.12 0.12 -13.70
N TYR A 102 12.69 -0.60 -12.65
CA TYR A 102 12.92 -0.20 -11.25
C TYR A 102 14.41 -0.22 -10.89
N VAL A 103 15.14 -1.27 -11.31
CA VAL A 103 16.57 -1.38 -11.05
C VAL A 103 17.37 -0.28 -11.73
N GLU A 104 17.03 0.09 -12.97
CA GLU A 104 17.74 1.17 -13.68
C GLU A 104 17.51 2.54 -13.01
N LEU A 105 16.30 2.79 -12.48
CA LEU A 105 16.04 4.01 -11.71
C LEU A 105 16.88 4.04 -10.43
N MET A 106 16.97 2.93 -9.69
CA MET A 106 17.80 2.83 -8.47
C MET A 106 19.29 3.04 -8.75
N LYS A 107 19.80 2.49 -9.84
CA LYS A 107 21.22 2.58 -10.22
C LYS A 107 21.67 4.03 -10.45
N SER A 108 20.75 4.90 -10.88
CA SER A 108 21.05 6.33 -11.02
C SER A 108 21.24 7.06 -9.69
N LEU A 109 20.73 6.48 -8.59
CA LEU A 109 20.71 7.07 -7.26
C LEU A 109 21.79 6.48 -6.33
N ASN A 110 21.95 5.15 -6.28
CA ASN A 110 22.90 4.49 -5.37
C ASN A 110 23.44 3.15 -5.91
N PHE A 111 24.73 3.09 -6.28
CA PHE A 111 25.37 1.88 -6.83
C PHE A 111 25.64 0.78 -5.79
N GLU A 112 25.87 1.13 -4.53
CA GLU A 112 26.34 0.19 -3.50
C GLU A 112 25.22 -0.77 -3.01
N LEU A 113 23.96 -0.32 -3.03
CA LEU A 113 22.79 -1.11 -2.61
C LEU A 113 22.26 -2.06 -3.72
N ALA A 114 22.70 -1.89 -4.97
CA ALA A 114 22.11 -2.56 -6.13
C ALA A 114 22.59 -4.01 -6.37
N ALA A 115 23.58 -4.49 -5.63
CA ALA A 115 24.25 -5.77 -5.93
C ALA A 115 23.28 -6.97 -5.93
N GLU A 116 22.44 -7.10 -4.90
CA GLU A 116 21.45 -8.18 -4.79
C GLU A 116 20.39 -8.09 -5.89
N TYR A 117 20.00 -6.86 -6.24
CA TYR A 117 19.04 -6.60 -7.30
C TYR A 117 19.58 -6.99 -8.68
N LEU A 118 20.87 -6.77 -8.95
CA LEU A 118 21.52 -7.18 -10.20
C LEU A 118 21.60 -8.70 -10.35
N VAL A 119 21.88 -9.41 -9.25
CA VAL A 119 21.86 -10.89 -9.25
C VAL A 119 20.47 -11.41 -9.62
N MET A 120 19.42 -10.83 -9.04
CA MET A 120 18.06 -11.21 -9.39
C MET A 120 17.69 -10.84 -10.83
N ALA A 121 18.16 -9.70 -11.33
CA ALA A 121 17.99 -9.30 -12.73
C ALA A 121 18.61 -10.32 -13.70
N ALA A 122 19.81 -10.81 -13.39
CA ALA A 122 20.47 -11.85 -14.17
C ALA A 122 19.66 -13.15 -14.16
N MET A 123 19.17 -13.58 -12.99
CA MET A 123 18.32 -14.77 -12.84
C MET A 123 17.02 -14.64 -13.66
N LEU A 124 16.33 -13.51 -13.58
CA LEU A 124 15.13 -13.23 -14.37
C LEU A 124 15.41 -13.21 -15.87
N GLY A 125 16.58 -12.72 -16.29
CA GLY A 125 17.04 -12.75 -17.67
C GLY A 125 17.25 -14.18 -18.19
N GLU A 126 17.86 -15.05 -17.37
CA GLU A 126 18.03 -16.47 -17.68
C GLU A 126 16.66 -17.15 -17.85
N ILE A 127 15.76 -16.97 -16.88
CA ILE A 127 14.42 -17.57 -16.89
C ILE A 127 13.64 -17.08 -18.12
N LYS A 128 13.69 -15.78 -18.42
CA LYS A 128 13.04 -15.20 -19.62
C LYS A 128 13.60 -15.81 -20.91
N SER A 129 14.91 -15.95 -21.03
CA SER A 129 15.57 -16.55 -22.19
C SER A 129 15.13 -18.01 -22.38
N ARG A 130 15.23 -18.83 -21.32
CA ARG A 130 14.83 -20.25 -21.35
C ARG A 130 13.35 -20.46 -21.60
N SER A 131 12.50 -19.55 -21.11
CA SER A 131 11.04 -19.61 -21.30
C SER A 131 10.59 -19.22 -22.71
N LEU A 132 11.37 -18.40 -23.44
CA LEU A 132 11.01 -17.91 -24.77
C LEU A 132 11.63 -18.75 -25.90
N LEU A 133 12.69 -19.50 -25.64
CA LEU A 133 13.37 -20.31 -26.66
C LEU A 133 12.63 -21.64 -26.93
N PRO A 134 12.49 -22.05 -28.20
CA PRO A 134 11.95 -23.38 -28.54
C PRO A 134 12.87 -24.46 -27.98
N ARG A 135 12.31 -25.38 -27.19
CA ARG A 135 13.08 -26.52 -26.66
C ARG A 135 13.22 -27.60 -27.74
N PRO A 136 14.43 -28.18 -27.93
CA PRO A 136 14.55 -29.37 -28.75
C PRO A 136 13.68 -30.47 -28.11
N LYS A 137 12.93 -31.20 -28.93
CA LYS A 137 12.22 -32.40 -28.47
C LYS A 137 13.27 -33.45 -28.14
N THR A 138 13.68 -33.53 -26.87
CA THR A 138 14.55 -34.61 -26.41
C THR A 138 13.73 -35.91 -26.42
N GLU A 139 14.25 -36.94 -27.07
CA GLU A 139 13.72 -38.30 -27.01
C GLU A 139 14.15 -38.94 -25.69
N GLU A 140 13.52 -38.56 -24.58
CA GLU A 140 13.46 -39.32 -23.32
C GLU A 140 12.69 -38.48 -22.31
N GLY A 141 11.85 -39.13 -21.50
CA GLY A 141 10.85 -38.52 -20.60
C GLY A 141 11.43 -37.78 -19.40
N ASP A 142 12.44 -36.94 -19.61
CA ASP A 142 12.85 -35.94 -18.63
C ASP A 142 11.77 -34.85 -18.61
N GLU A 143 10.88 -34.92 -17.61
CA GLU A 143 10.08 -33.78 -17.17
C GLU A 143 11.04 -32.66 -16.75
N GLU A 144 11.51 -31.88 -17.73
CA GLU A 144 12.38 -30.75 -17.45
C GLU A 144 11.56 -29.72 -16.65
N ASN A 145 11.87 -29.64 -15.36
CA ASN A 145 11.23 -28.74 -14.39
C ASN A 145 11.01 -27.34 -14.99
N ASP A 146 9.84 -26.73 -14.70
CA ASP A 146 9.56 -25.35 -15.11
C ASP A 146 10.75 -24.45 -14.69
N PRO A 147 11.40 -23.71 -15.61
CA PRO A 147 12.53 -22.83 -15.28
C PRO A 147 12.16 -21.77 -14.23
N ARG A 148 10.87 -21.51 -14.02
CA ARG A 148 10.34 -20.59 -13.02
C ARG A 148 10.17 -21.22 -11.64
N ALA A 149 10.20 -22.55 -11.53
CA ALA A 149 9.83 -23.27 -10.30
C ALA A 149 10.66 -22.83 -9.08
N GLU A 150 11.96 -22.62 -9.25
CA GLU A 150 12.83 -22.15 -8.17
C GLU A 150 12.43 -20.75 -7.71
N LEU A 151 12.15 -19.83 -8.64
CA LEU A 151 11.73 -18.47 -8.32
C LEU A 151 10.39 -18.47 -7.57
N ILE A 152 9.41 -19.22 -8.05
CA ILE A 152 8.09 -19.35 -7.42
C ILE A 152 8.23 -19.86 -5.98
N ARG A 153 9.05 -20.90 -5.78
CA ARG A 153 9.32 -21.44 -4.45
C ARG A 153 9.92 -20.39 -3.51
N ARG A 154 10.93 -19.65 -3.96
CA ARG A 154 11.56 -18.58 -3.15
C ARG A 154 10.57 -17.46 -2.82
N LEU A 155 9.70 -17.08 -3.75
CA LEU A 155 8.66 -16.07 -3.53
C LEU A 155 7.63 -16.54 -2.51
N GLN A 156 7.18 -17.79 -2.57
CA GLN A 156 6.25 -18.37 -1.59
C GLN A 156 6.88 -18.47 -0.19
N GLU A 157 8.14 -18.90 -0.11
CA GLU A 157 8.87 -18.97 1.15
C GLU A 157 8.99 -17.56 1.76
N TYR A 158 9.37 -16.57 0.95
CA TYR A 158 9.45 -15.17 1.39
C TYR A 158 8.11 -14.62 1.83
N GLU A 159 7.03 -14.80 1.06
CA GLU A 159 5.69 -14.34 1.44
C GLU A 159 5.24 -14.92 2.78
N ARG A 160 5.50 -16.21 3.03
CA ARG A 160 5.18 -16.85 4.30
C ARG A 160 5.91 -16.20 5.47
N PHE A 161 7.19 -15.89 5.31
CA PHE A 161 7.96 -15.24 6.37
C PHE A 161 7.60 -13.77 6.53
N LYS A 162 7.30 -13.06 5.44
CA LYS A 162 6.80 -11.69 5.48
C LYS A 162 5.51 -11.61 6.29
N LYS A 163 4.55 -12.51 6.00
CA LYS A 163 3.31 -12.61 6.77
C LYS A 163 3.57 -12.94 8.24
N ALA A 164 4.46 -13.88 8.54
CA ALA A 164 4.80 -14.20 9.93
C ALA A 164 5.44 -13.01 10.65
N ALA A 165 6.23 -12.18 9.96
CA ALA A 165 6.78 -10.95 10.52
C ALA A 165 5.70 -9.91 10.80
N GLU A 166 4.75 -9.73 9.88
CA GLU A 166 3.56 -8.87 10.06
C GLU A 166 2.72 -9.34 11.27
N ASP A 167 2.43 -10.64 11.35
CA ASP A 167 1.68 -11.25 12.46
C ASP A 167 2.39 -11.02 13.82
N ILE A 168 3.74 -11.02 13.84
CA ILE A 168 4.52 -10.74 15.05
C ILE A 168 4.48 -9.25 15.41
N ASP A 169 4.52 -8.34 14.43
CA ASP A 169 4.50 -6.90 14.69
C ASP A 169 3.14 -6.43 15.25
N GLU A 170 2.07 -7.12 14.86
CA GLU A 170 0.72 -6.93 15.42
C GLU A 170 0.57 -7.37 16.88
N LEU A 171 1.51 -8.15 17.42
CA LEU A 171 1.43 -8.59 18.82
C LEU A 171 1.50 -7.39 19.77
N PRO A 172 0.71 -7.41 20.85
CA PRO A 172 0.74 -6.33 21.83
C PRO A 172 2.11 -6.32 22.50
N ARG A 173 2.72 -5.13 22.56
CA ARG A 173 4.06 -4.93 23.11
C ARG A 173 3.96 -4.35 24.51
N LEU A 174 4.65 -5.01 25.45
CA LEU A 174 4.85 -4.49 26.80
C LEU A 174 5.51 -3.12 26.72
N GLU A 175 5.05 -2.17 27.53
CA GLU A 175 5.49 -0.76 27.57
C GLU A 175 5.09 0.09 26.35
N ARG A 176 4.44 -0.48 25.33
CA ARG A 176 3.81 0.26 24.20
C ARG A 176 2.29 0.22 24.32
N ASP A 177 1.72 -0.98 24.35
CA ASP A 177 0.28 -1.23 24.26
C ASP A 177 -0.32 -1.57 25.63
N PHE A 178 0.46 -2.23 26.49
CA PHE A 178 0.07 -2.52 27.86
C PHE A 178 1.24 -2.43 28.83
N TRP A 179 0.92 -2.15 30.09
CA TRP A 179 1.89 -2.11 31.19
C TRP A 179 1.56 -3.19 32.20
N VAL A 180 2.61 -3.84 32.73
CA VAL A 180 2.45 -4.79 33.84
C VAL A 180 2.30 -4.00 35.12
N GLY A 181 1.10 -4.04 35.71
CA GLY A 181 0.85 -3.49 37.04
C GLY A 181 1.69 -4.22 38.08
N GLN A 182 2.55 -3.48 38.78
CA GLN A 182 3.30 -4.03 39.91
C GLN A 182 2.66 -3.53 41.22
N ALA A 183 2.25 -4.47 42.05
CA ALA A 183 1.87 -4.19 43.43
C ALA A 183 3.03 -4.59 44.35
N LYS A 184 3.45 -3.67 45.23
CA LYS A 184 4.42 -4.01 46.27
C LYS A 184 3.79 -5.11 47.14
N ARG A 185 4.34 -6.32 47.06
CA ARG A 185 3.96 -7.40 47.97
C ARG A 185 4.36 -7.00 49.40
N PRO A 186 3.63 -7.47 50.43
CA PRO A 186 4.09 -7.32 51.80
C PRO A 186 5.53 -7.84 51.94
N ASP A 187 6.35 -7.15 52.73
CA ASP A 187 7.74 -7.52 52.94
C ASP A 187 7.78 -8.86 53.70
N TYR A 188 7.96 -9.96 52.96
CA TYR A 188 8.19 -11.30 53.51
C TYR A 188 9.69 -11.58 53.46
N SER A 189 10.39 -11.45 54.59
CA SER A 189 11.76 -11.95 54.71
C SER A 189 11.72 -13.47 54.88
N ARG A 190 11.71 -14.22 53.77
CA ARG A 190 12.16 -15.61 53.79
C ARG A 190 13.65 -15.60 53.57
N GLU A 191 14.41 -16.09 54.54
CA GLU A 191 15.79 -16.50 54.32
C GLU A 191 15.75 -17.62 53.26
N ARG A 192 16.02 -17.24 52.01
CA ARG A 192 16.28 -18.19 50.94
C ARG A 192 17.77 -18.47 50.97
N ALA A 193 18.15 -19.74 50.96
CA ALA A 193 19.53 -20.10 50.69
C ALA A 193 19.90 -19.58 49.29
N ASP A 194 21.11 -19.04 49.18
CA ASP A 194 21.65 -18.65 47.89
C ASP A 194 21.71 -19.90 46.98
N PRO A 195 21.38 -19.76 45.68
CA PRO A 195 21.53 -20.86 44.75
C PRO A 195 23.01 -21.25 44.68
N ASP A 196 23.29 -22.54 44.57
CA ASP A 196 24.64 -23.03 44.30
C ASP A 196 24.95 -22.77 42.83
N VAL A 197 25.73 -21.72 42.55
CA VAL A 197 26.11 -21.27 41.20
C VAL A 197 27.62 -21.36 41.03
N ASP A 198 28.04 -21.94 39.90
CA ASP A 198 29.45 -22.02 39.54
C ASP A 198 29.96 -20.67 39.01
N LEU A 199 31.26 -20.38 39.22
CA LEU A 199 31.90 -19.16 38.72
C LEU A 199 31.74 -19.02 37.20
N LYS A 200 31.74 -20.15 36.49
CA LYS A 200 31.53 -20.18 35.03
C LYS A 200 30.17 -19.63 34.63
N GLU A 201 29.11 -19.95 35.36
CA GLU A 201 27.75 -19.46 35.07
C GLU A 201 27.66 -17.94 35.27
N LEU A 202 28.32 -17.44 36.30
CA LEU A 202 28.38 -16.01 36.60
C LEU A 202 29.16 -15.23 35.52
N LEU A 203 30.26 -15.81 35.01
CA LEU A 203 31.02 -15.23 33.90
C LEU A 203 30.23 -15.25 32.58
N LEU A 204 29.46 -16.31 32.32
CA LEU A 204 28.57 -16.37 31.15
C LEU A 204 27.46 -15.33 31.23
N ALA A 205 26.79 -15.21 32.38
CA ALA A 205 25.76 -14.19 32.59
C ALA A 205 26.31 -12.77 32.43
N LEU A 206 27.53 -12.51 32.92
CA LEU A 206 28.20 -11.23 32.74
C LEU A 206 28.53 -10.96 31.26
N LYS A 207 29.01 -11.97 30.52
CA LYS A 207 29.25 -11.85 29.08
C LYS A 207 27.97 -11.50 28.31
N ASP A 208 26.85 -12.12 28.63
CA ASP A 208 25.56 -11.85 27.99
C ASP A 208 25.03 -10.45 28.31
N VAL A 209 25.32 -9.92 29.51
CA VAL A 209 25.03 -8.52 29.86
C VAL A 209 25.90 -7.56 29.05
N MET A 210 27.21 -7.82 28.95
CA MET A 210 28.12 -7.00 28.16
C MET A 210 27.77 -7.00 26.67
N HIS A 211 27.46 -8.17 26.11
CA HIS A 211 27.05 -8.28 24.71
C HIS A 211 25.73 -7.53 24.43
N ARG A 212 24.77 -7.56 25.37
CA ARG A 212 23.56 -6.73 25.24
C ARG A 212 23.89 -5.24 25.32
N ALA A 213 24.81 -4.84 26.19
CA ALA A 213 25.24 -3.45 26.32
C ALA A 213 25.87 -2.92 25.02
N ASP A 214 26.69 -3.73 24.34
CA ASP A 214 27.31 -3.38 23.06
C ASP A 214 26.30 -3.26 21.91
N MET A 215 25.17 -3.99 21.98
CA MET A 215 24.11 -3.98 20.96
C MET A 215 23.13 -2.79 21.09
N PHE A 216 23.25 -1.95 22.12
CA PHE A 216 22.46 -0.72 22.23
C PHE A 216 23.11 0.39 21.40
N GLU A 217 22.97 0.33 20.07
CA GLU A 217 22.94 1.57 19.31
C GLU A 217 21.65 2.31 19.69
N SER A 218 21.80 3.40 20.43
CA SER A 218 20.69 4.26 20.80
C SER A 218 20.10 4.90 19.53
N HIS A 219 19.04 4.30 18.98
CA HIS A 219 18.20 4.98 18.00
C HIS A 219 17.47 6.12 18.73
N HIS A 220 18.07 7.32 18.70
CA HIS A 220 17.52 8.49 19.37
C HIS A 220 16.33 8.99 18.54
N VAL A 221 15.14 8.47 18.80
CA VAL A 221 13.89 9.00 18.22
C VAL A 221 13.65 10.38 18.85
N SER A 222 14.23 11.42 18.26
CA SER A 222 13.90 12.79 18.60
C SER A 222 12.49 13.05 18.12
N ARG A 223 11.55 13.29 19.04
CA ARG A 223 10.24 13.81 18.68
C ARG A 223 10.44 15.14 17.97
N GLU A 224 9.77 15.32 16.84
CA GLU A 224 9.75 16.58 16.14
C GLU A 224 9.32 17.69 17.11
N LYS A 225 10.18 18.70 17.28
CA LYS A 225 9.89 19.85 18.14
C LYS A 225 8.95 20.79 17.40
N LEU A 226 7.66 20.43 17.34
CA LEU A 226 6.62 21.33 16.85
C LEU A 226 6.63 22.62 17.67
N SER A 227 6.66 23.78 17.00
CA SER A 227 6.51 25.04 17.70
C SER A 227 5.11 25.13 18.30
N THR A 228 4.99 25.86 19.41
CA THR A 228 3.68 26.09 20.03
C THR A 228 2.69 26.73 19.06
N ARG A 229 3.16 27.58 18.14
CA ARG A 229 2.34 28.22 17.11
C ARG A 229 1.78 27.20 16.10
N GLU A 230 2.60 26.27 15.62
CA GLU A 230 2.16 25.22 14.70
C GLU A 230 1.12 24.33 15.39
N ARG A 231 1.41 23.89 16.62
CA ARG A 231 0.47 23.06 17.38
C ARG A 231 -0.86 23.78 17.65
N MET A 232 -0.83 25.07 17.95
CA MET A 232 -2.05 25.87 18.10
C MET A 232 -2.83 25.99 16.79
N SER A 233 -2.14 26.11 15.65
CA SER A 233 -2.77 26.20 14.33
C SER A 233 -3.48 24.89 13.98
N ASP A 234 -2.80 23.75 14.15
CA ASP A 234 -3.39 22.42 13.91
C ASP A 234 -4.60 22.15 14.80
N VAL A 235 -4.52 22.52 16.08
CA VAL A 235 -5.63 22.35 17.03
C VAL A 235 -6.82 23.22 16.64
N LEU A 236 -6.59 24.49 16.26
CA LEU A 236 -7.66 25.38 15.84
C LEU A 236 -8.28 24.95 14.50
N GLU A 237 -7.49 24.41 13.58
CA GLU A 237 -7.99 23.86 12.32
C GLU A 237 -8.89 22.64 12.55
N ARG A 238 -8.48 21.72 13.43
CA ARG A 238 -9.31 20.56 13.81
C ARG A 238 -10.60 20.96 14.52
N LEU A 239 -10.56 22.03 15.33
CA LEU A 239 -11.74 22.56 16.02
C LEU A 239 -12.67 23.38 15.12
N ARG A 240 -12.22 23.77 13.92
CA ARG A 240 -12.99 24.65 13.02
C ARG A 240 -14.27 24.01 12.48
N ASN A 241 -14.34 22.67 12.49
CA ASN A 241 -15.49 21.93 11.99
C ASN A 241 -16.62 21.75 13.02
N GLY A 242 -16.47 22.27 14.25
CA GLY A 242 -17.56 22.30 15.24
C GLY A 242 -17.97 20.95 15.82
N GLU A 243 -17.32 19.86 15.41
CA GLU A 243 -17.55 18.53 15.95
C GLU A 243 -16.70 18.30 17.21
N PHE A 244 -17.25 17.54 18.15
CA PHE A 244 -16.55 17.15 19.38
C PHE A 244 -15.34 16.28 19.03
N VAL A 245 -14.14 16.78 19.29
CA VAL A 245 -12.90 16.04 19.04
C VAL A 245 -12.46 15.36 20.35
N PRO A 246 -12.43 14.02 20.44
CA PRO A 246 -11.89 13.33 21.61
C PRO A 246 -10.37 13.51 21.68
N PHE A 247 -9.82 13.71 22.88
CA PHE A 247 -8.38 13.79 23.11
C PHE A 247 -7.79 12.38 23.23
N PHE A 248 -6.91 12.02 22.29
CA PHE A 248 -5.98 10.89 22.39
C PHE A 248 -4.60 11.35 21.92
#